data_AF-A0A656VJ46-F1
#
_entry.id   AF-A0A656VJ46-F1
#
_cell.length_a   1.000
_cell.length_b   1.000
_cell.length_c   1.000
_cell.angle_alpha   90.00
_cell.angle_beta   90.00
_cell.angle_gamma   90.00
#
_symmetry.space_group_name_H-M   'P 1'
#
loop_
_entity.id
_entity.type
_entity.pdbx_description
1 polymer ?
#
loop_
_entity_poly.entity_id
_entity_poly.type
_entity_poly.pdbx_seq_one_letter_code
_entity_poly.pdbx_strand_id
1 'polypeptide(L)'
;MDVTSNCFERKWFYVFMFMYLLIMMPFPFFYNTDYQPGWLGVPVFIFGWLIHGVTVIALIVLFAWQCLQRPEYQGDIEEDNA
;
A
#
# COMPACT_ATOMS: atom_id res chain seq x y z
N MET A 1 17.69 -6.13 11.20
CA MET A 1 17.35 -4.90 10.45
C MET A 1 16.43 -4.08 11.33
N ASP A 2 16.89 -2.92 11.78
CA ASP A 2 16.09 -1.98 12.54
C ASP A 2 15.35 -1.07 11.55
N VAL A 3 14.01 -1.18 11.50
CA VAL A 3 13.13 -0.40 10.61
C VAL A 3 13.36 1.11 10.77
N THR A 4 13.88 1.55 11.92
CA THR A 4 14.12 2.97 12.20
C THR A 4 15.43 3.49 11.62
N SER A 5 16.39 2.61 11.30
CA SER A 5 17.73 2.95 10.83
C SER A 5 17.82 3.21 9.33
N ASN A 6 17.01 2.52 8.52
CA ASN A 6 16.99 2.65 7.06
C ASN A 6 15.89 3.64 6.63
N CYS A 7 16.28 4.74 5.97
CA CYS A 7 15.34 5.77 5.52
C CYS A 7 14.26 5.23 4.57
N PHE A 8 14.61 4.24 3.74
CA PHE A 8 13.68 3.59 2.81
C PHE A 8 12.61 2.77 3.54
N GLU A 9 13.04 1.87 4.44
CA GLU A 9 12.14 1.03 5.23
C GLU A 9 11.24 1.88 6.12
N ARG A 10 11.80 2.91 6.77
CA ARG A 10 11.04 3.84 7.61
C ARG A 10 9.95 4.58 6.83
N LYS A 11 10.27 5.08 5.63
CA LYS A 11 9.29 5.75 4.76
C LYS A 11 8.14 4.81 4.41
N TRP A 12 8.46 3.63 3.90
CA TRP A 12 7.44 2.66 3.48
C TRP A 12 6.64 2.08 4.63
N PHE A 13 7.28 1.88 5.79
CA PHE A 13 6.59 1.53 7.03
C PHE A 13 5.50 2.54 7.36
N TYR A 14 5.80 3.85 7.38
CA TYR A 14 4.79 4.87 7.66
C TYR A 14 3.68 4.91 6.62
N VAL A 15 4.00 4.69 5.34
CA VAL A 15 3.00 4.63 4.26
C VAL A 15 2.02 3.48 4.48
N PHE A 16 2.52 2.26 4.72
CA PHE A 16 1.66 1.10 4.95
C PHE A 16 0.93 1.17 6.29
N MET A 17 1.57 1.70 7.33
CA MET A 17 0.95 1.93 8.62
C MET A 17 -0.21 2.92 8.51
N PHE A 18 -0.04 4.00 7.75
CA PHE A 18 -1.11 4.96 7.48
C PHE A 18 -2.28 4.29 6.75
N MET A 19 -2.02 3.49 5.71
CA MET A 19 -3.07 2.76 4.99
C MET A 19 -3.82 1.77 5.89
N TYR A 20 -3.11 1.10 6.80
CA TYR A 20 -3.70 0.21 7.79
C TYR A 20 -4.58 0.98 8.80
N LEU A 21 -4.11 2.10 9.33
CA LEU A 21 -4.91 2.92 10.25
C LEU A 21 -6.12 3.55 9.57
N LEU A 22 -6.00 3.90 8.29
CA LEU A 22 -7.07 4.48 7.49
C LEU A 22 -8.28 3.53 7.39
N ILE A 23 -8.07 2.22 7.18
CA ILE A 23 -9.17 1.24 7.12
C ILE A 23 -9.79 0.94 8.49
N MET A 24 -9.04 1.15 9.58
CA MET A 24 -9.54 0.95 10.95
C MET A 24 -10.46 2.09 11.41
N MET A 25 -10.41 3.24 10.73
CA MET A 25 -11.29 4.35 11.04
C MET A 25 -12.74 4.00 10.67
N PRO A 26 -13.73 4.32 11.53
CA PRO A 26 -15.14 3.98 11.33
C PRO A 26 -15.80 4.93 10.33
N PHE A 27 -15.20 5.09 9.16
CA PHE A 27 -15.74 5.92 8.10
C PHE A 27 -16.84 5.17 7.34
N PRO A 28 -17.88 5.89 6.87
CA PRO A 28 -19.02 5.29 6.15
C PRO A 28 -18.63 4.64 4.81
N PHE A 29 -17.43 4.91 4.30
CA PHE A 29 -16.90 4.25 3.11
C PHE A 29 -16.09 2.97 3.41
N PHE A 30 -15.83 2.64 4.68
CA PHE A 30 -15.23 1.37 5.08
C PHE A 30 -16.19 0.49 5.87
N TYR A 31 -17.08 1.09 6.64
CA TYR A 31 -18.03 0.40 7.49
C TYR A 31 -19.34 1.18 7.59
N ASN A 32 -20.47 0.49 7.41
CA ASN A 32 -21.79 1.05 7.72
C ASN A 32 -22.61 0.02 8.51
N THR A 33 -23.35 0.50 9.51
CA THR A 33 -24.38 -0.28 10.20
C THR A 33 -25.65 -0.43 9.37
N ASP A 34 -25.94 0.60 8.57
CA ASP A 34 -27.13 0.69 7.75
C ASP A 34 -26.75 0.73 6.27
N TYR A 35 -27.62 0.20 5.41
CA TYR A 35 -27.37 0.22 3.97
C TYR A 35 -27.43 1.67 3.45
N GLN A 36 -26.27 2.18 3.05
CA GLN A 36 -26.15 3.47 2.38
C GLN A 36 -26.01 3.26 0.86
N PRO A 37 -27.05 3.55 0.06
CA PRO A 37 -27.00 3.37 -1.39
C PRO A 37 -26.03 4.38 -2.03
N GLY A 38 -25.14 3.87 -2.87
CA GLY A 38 -24.27 4.65 -3.74
C GLY A 38 -24.74 4.60 -5.19
N TRP A 39 -23.80 4.79 -6.13
CA TRP A 39 -24.10 4.74 -7.56
C TRP A 39 -24.63 3.35 -7.95
N LEU A 40 -25.73 3.33 -8.72
CA LEU A 40 -26.42 2.14 -9.22
C LEU A 40 -27.01 1.26 -8.08
N GLY A 41 -27.23 1.84 -6.90
CA GLY A 41 -27.67 1.06 -5.74
C GLY A 41 -26.57 0.15 -5.18
N VAL A 42 -25.32 0.34 -5.56
CA VAL A 42 -24.19 -0.36 -4.93
C VAL A 42 -23.91 0.30 -3.58
N PRO A 43 -23.76 -0.46 -2.47
CA PRO A 43 -23.42 0.12 -1.18
C PRO A 43 -22.14 0.98 -1.25
N VAL A 44 -22.16 2.16 -0.62
CA VAL A 44 -21.04 3.11 -0.68
C VAL A 44 -19.71 2.49 -0.23
N PHE A 45 -19.74 1.62 0.79
CA PHE A 45 -18.51 1.00 1.30
C PHE A 45 -17.78 0.15 0.26
N ILE A 46 -18.49 -0.44 -0.73
CA ILE A 46 -17.86 -1.23 -1.80
C ILE A 46 -16.88 -0.36 -2.60
N PHE A 47 -17.26 0.87 -2.93
CA PHE A 47 -16.38 1.80 -3.64
C PHE A 47 -15.17 2.19 -2.78
N GLY A 48 -15.36 2.43 -1.48
CA GLY A 48 -14.26 2.73 -0.57
C GLY A 48 -13.26 1.59 -0.47
N TRP A 49 -13.73 0.34 -0.34
CA TRP A 49 -12.89 -0.86 -0.34
C TRP A 49 -12.18 -1.09 -1.68
N LEU A 50 -12.84 -0.86 -2.82
CA LEU A 50 -12.21 -0.99 -4.14
C LEU A 50 -11.11 0.06 -4.34
N ILE A 51 -11.39 1.33 -4.04
CA ILE A 51 -10.41 2.41 -4.16
C ILE A 51 -9.21 2.14 -3.25
N HIS A 52 -9.46 1.76 -1.99
CA HIS A 52 -8.39 1.45 -1.05
C HIS A 52 -7.57 0.24 -1.51
N GLY A 53 -8.22 -0.85 -1.91
CA GLY A 53 -7.54 -2.05 -2.40
C GLY A 53 -6.65 -1.77 -3.60
N VAL A 54 -7.15 -1.07 -4.62
CA VAL A 54 -6.36 -0.65 -5.79
C VAL A 54 -5.19 0.23 -5.37
N THR A 55 -5.40 1.17 -4.46
CA THR A 55 -4.34 2.06 -3.95
C THR A 55 -3.24 1.28 -3.24
N VAL A 56 -3.59 0.33 -2.36
CA VAL A 56 -2.61 -0.50 -1.64
C VAL A 56 -1.84 -1.40 -2.60
N ILE A 57 -2.50 -2.02 -3.58
CA ILE A 57 -1.82 -2.82 -4.61
C ILE A 57 -0.80 -1.97 -5.38
N ALA A 58 -1.19 -0.77 -5.82
CA ALA A 58 -0.28 0.14 -6.51
C ALA A 58 0.93 0.52 -5.64
N LEU A 59 0.72 0.78 -4.35
CA LEU A 59 1.80 1.07 -3.40
C LEU A 59 2.73 -0.13 -3.21
N ILE A 60 2.21 -1.36 -3.13
CA ILE A 60 3.03 -2.58 -3.06
C ILE A 60 3.88 -2.75 -4.31
N VAL A 61 3.32 -2.51 -5.50
CA VAL A 61 4.07 -2.58 -6.76
C VAL A 61 5.18 -1.53 -6.80
N LEU A 62 4.88 -0.30 -6.40
CA LEU A 62 5.88 0.79 -6.32
C LEU A 62 6.98 0.47 -5.29
N PHE A 63 6.61 -0.08 -4.13
CA PHE A 63 7.56 -0.54 -3.13
C PHE A 63 8.48 -1.61 -3.71
N ALA A 64 7.91 -2.66 -4.31
CA ALA A 64 8.66 -3.76 -4.90
C ALA A 64 9.63 -3.28 -6.00
N TRP A 65 9.17 -2.38 -6.88
CA TRP A 65 10.02 -1.80 -7.92
C TRP A 65 11.19 -1.01 -7.34
N GLN A 66 10.97 -0.17 -6.32
CA GLN A 66 12.05 0.57 -5.67
C GLN A 66 13.00 -0.34 -4.90
N CYS A 67 12.50 -1.40 -4.26
CA CYS A 67 13.32 -2.40 -3.58
C CYS A 67 14.30 -3.04 -4.56
N LEU A 68 13.83 -3.47 -5.73
CA LEU A 68 14.66 -4.14 -6.74
C LEU A 68 15.72 -3.23 -7.37
N GLN A 69 15.60 -1.90 -7.24
CA GLN A 69 16.61 -0.95 -7.70
C GLN A 69 17.74 -0.71 -6.70
N ARG A 70 17.63 -1.22 -5.48
CA ARG A 70 18.65 -0.96 -4.47
C ARG A 70 19.91 -1.78 -4.77
N PRO A 71 21.11 -1.20 -4.58
CA PRO A 71 22.37 -1.81 -4.99
C PRO A 71 22.63 -3.15 -4.31
N GLU A 72 22.09 -3.38 -3.10
CA GLU A 72 22.24 -4.67 -2.43
C GLU A 72 21.58 -5.85 -3.15
N TYR A 73 20.66 -5.60 -4.10
CA TYR A 73 20.02 -6.64 -4.92
C TYR A 73 20.61 -6.75 -6.33
N GLN A 74 21.59 -5.91 -6.67
CA GLN A 74 22.23 -5.87 -8.00
C GLN A 74 23.55 -6.66 -8.05
N GLY A 75 23.92 -7.32 -6.95
CA GLY A 75 25.27 -7.81 -6.64
C GLY A 75 25.93 -8.83 -7.57
N ASP A 76 25.24 -9.34 -8.60
CA ASP A 76 25.79 -10.35 -9.52
C ASP A 76 25.66 -9.98 -11.01
N ILE A 77 25.11 -8.80 -11.35
CA ILE A 77 24.84 -8.42 -12.76
C ILE A 77 26.08 -7.81 -13.44
N GLU A 78 27.01 -7.25 -12.66
CA GLU A 78 28.23 -6.62 -13.20
C GLU A 78 29.36 -7.63 -13.53
N GLU A 79 29.37 -8.83 -12.94
CA GLU A 79 30.39 -9.86 -13.25
C GLU A 79 30.06 -10.69 -14.52
N ASP A 80 28.79 -10.78 -14.94
CA ASP A 80 28.37 -11.54 -16.13
C ASP A 80 28.41 -10.72 -17.44
N ASN A 81 28.66 -9.41 -17.34
CA ASN A 81 28.75 -8.48 -18.49
C ASN A 81 30.18 -7.96 -18.76
N ALA A 82 31.22 -8.56 -18.17
CA ALA A 82 32.62 -8.17 -18.32
C ALA A 82 33.44 -9.16 -19.18
#